data_AF-A0A645FIE6-F1
#
_entry.id   AF-A0A645FIE6-F1
#
_cell.length_a   1.000
_cell.length_b   1.000
_cell.length_c   1.000
_cell.angle_alpha   90.00
_cell.angle_beta   90.00
_cell.angle_gamma   90.00
#
_symmetry.space_group_name_H-M   'P 1'
#
loop_
_entity.id
_entity.type
_entity.pdbx_description
1 polymer ?
#
loop_
_entity_poly.entity_id
_entity_poly.type
_entity_poly.pdbx_seq_one_letter_code
_entity_poly.pdbx_strand_id
1 'polypeptide(L)'
;MTDDGSNGHKGFVTSALEELLNSGKEYDHVIAIGPLVMMRAVVNITKPRNIPTVISMNPIMIDGTGMCGCCRVTVGGEMKFACVDGPDFDGFLIDWDEAIARGRMYRKEEAQSLECKACNLQNVELQAKRGGN
;
A
#
# COMPACT_ATOMS: atom_id res chain seq x y z
N MET A 1 -1.35 -18.18 -0.72
CA MET A 1 -2.66 -17.59 -1.02
C MET A 1 -2.47 -16.64 -2.17
N THR A 2 -3.34 -16.69 -3.16
CA THR A 2 -3.33 -15.78 -4.31
C THR A 2 -4.76 -15.35 -4.63
N ASP A 3 -4.93 -14.16 -5.20
CA ASP A 3 -6.25 -13.64 -5.54
C ASP A 3 -7.00 -14.53 -6.55
N ASP A 4 -6.26 -15.16 -7.46
CA ASP A 4 -6.78 -16.04 -8.51
C ASP A 4 -6.91 -17.51 -8.10
N GLY A 5 -6.29 -17.90 -6.98
CA GLY A 5 -6.21 -19.29 -6.52
C GLY A 5 -5.21 -20.16 -7.30
N SER A 6 -4.33 -19.57 -8.11
CA SER A 6 -3.27 -20.29 -8.81
C SER A 6 -2.28 -20.98 -7.86
N ASN A 7 -2.14 -20.50 -6.61
CA ASN A 7 -1.28 -21.14 -5.62
C ASN A 7 -1.79 -21.02 -4.17
N GLY A 8 -1.98 -22.15 -3.51
CA GLY A 8 -2.51 -22.25 -2.15
C GLY A 8 -3.99 -21.89 -2.09
N HIS A 9 -4.39 -21.14 -1.06
CA HIS A 9 -5.78 -20.69 -0.91
C HIS A 9 -6.11 -19.50 -1.80
N LYS A 10 -7.29 -19.51 -2.42
CA LYS A 10 -7.80 -18.36 -3.17
C LYS A 10 -8.35 -17.29 -2.23
N GLY A 11 -7.95 -16.04 -2.40
CA GLY A 11 -8.52 -14.91 -1.66
C GLY A 11 -7.51 -13.84 -1.27
N PHE A 12 -7.97 -12.88 -0.48
CA PHE A 12 -7.15 -11.79 0.03
C PHE A 12 -6.54 -12.14 1.39
N VAL A 13 -5.40 -11.51 1.70
CA VAL A 13 -4.72 -11.67 2.99
C VAL A 13 -5.62 -11.39 4.20
N THR A 14 -6.61 -10.52 4.04
CA THR A 14 -7.60 -10.19 5.07
C THR A 14 -8.51 -11.37 5.42
N SER A 15 -8.85 -12.23 4.45
CA SER A 15 -9.67 -13.42 4.69
C SER A 15 -8.92 -14.43 5.56
N ALA A 16 -7.64 -14.68 5.26
CA ALA A 16 -6.83 -15.57 6.11
C ALA A 16 -6.61 -14.97 7.50
N LEU A 17 -6.44 -13.64 7.61
CA LEU A 17 -6.35 -12.98 8.91
C LEU A 17 -7.63 -13.20 9.73
N GLU A 18 -8.81 -13.02 9.14
CA GLU A 18 -10.08 -13.26 9.83
C GLU A 18 -10.23 -14.73 10.26
N GLU A 19 -9.88 -15.69 9.40
CA GLU A 19 -9.89 -17.12 9.75
C GLU A 19 -9.00 -17.42 10.96
N LEU A 20 -7.78 -16.86 10.98
CA LEU A 20 -6.83 -17.03 12.08
C LEU A 20 -7.33 -16.40 13.38
N LEU A 21 -7.94 -15.23 13.32
CA LEU A 21 -8.51 -14.55 14.49
C LEU A 21 -9.77 -15.25 15.00
N ASN A 22 -10.55 -15.87 14.12
CA ASN A 22 -11.77 -16.60 14.48
C ASN A 22 -11.48 -18.04 14.94
N SER A 23 -10.26 -18.56 14.74
CA SER A 23 -9.89 -19.92 15.17
C SER A 23 -9.72 -20.06 16.69
N GLY A 24 -9.94 -19.00 17.47
CA GLY A 24 -9.75 -18.98 18.92
C GLY A 24 -8.29 -18.83 19.36
N LYS A 25 -7.38 -18.50 18.43
CA LYS A 25 -5.99 -18.19 18.76
C LYS A 25 -5.86 -16.70 19.06
N GLU A 26 -5.28 -16.40 20.21
CA GLU A 26 -4.96 -15.03 20.62
C GLU A 26 -3.68 -14.54 19.93
N TYR A 27 -3.67 -13.29 19.50
CA TYR A 27 -2.54 -12.63 18.88
C TYR A 27 -2.29 -11.29 19.57
N ASP A 28 -1.07 -11.08 20.04
CA ASP A 28 -0.69 -9.86 20.76
C ASP A 28 -0.40 -8.68 19.84
N HIS A 29 -0.11 -8.94 18.56
CA HIS A 29 0.33 -7.92 17.62
C HIS A 29 0.10 -8.32 16.16
N VAL A 30 -0.19 -7.33 15.31
CA VAL A 30 -0.26 -7.48 13.85
C VAL A 30 0.67 -6.46 13.19
N ILE A 31 1.42 -6.89 12.19
CA ILE A 31 2.25 -6.02 11.35
C ILE A 31 1.76 -6.17 9.92
N ALA A 32 1.45 -5.06 9.24
CA ALA A 32 1.02 -5.10 7.85
C ALA A 32 1.88 -4.20 6.96
N ILE A 33 2.24 -4.75 5.80
CA ILE A 33 3.08 -4.12 4.78
C ILE A 33 2.49 -4.47 3.42
N GLY A 34 2.11 -3.47 2.63
CA GLY A 34 1.51 -3.70 1.31
C GLY A 34 0.83 -2.48 0.72
N PRO A 35 -0.11 -2.66 -0.21
CA PRO A 35 -0.91 -1.56 -0.73
C PRO A 35 -1.69 -0.85 0.38
N LEU A 36 -1.81 0.49 0.32
CA LEU A 36 -2.51 1.28 1.33
C LEU A 36 -3.93 0.77 1.62
N VAL A 37 -4.65 0.32 0.59
CA VAL A 37 -6.01 -0.24 0.73
C VAL A 37 -6.03 -1.56 1.50
N MET A 38 -5.00 -2.40 1.32
CA MET A 38 -4.85 -3.66 2.04
C MET A 38 -4.50 -3.40 3.50
N MET A 39 -3.57 -2.49 3.76
CA MET A 39 -3.16 -2.12 5.12
C MET A 39 -4.31 -1.48 5.90
N ARG A 40 -5.13 -0.62 5.27
CA ARG A 40 -6.38 -0.09 5.85
C ARG A 40 -7.36 -1.21 6.21
N ALA A 41 -7.52 -2.20 5.32
CA ALA A 41 -8.42 -3.32 5.55
C ALA A 41 -7.97 -4.19 6.74
N VAL A 42 -6.66 -4.42 6.89
CA VAL A 42 -6.10 -5.10 8.08
C VAL A 42 -6.44 -4.33 9.35
N VAL A 43 -6.23 -3.02 9.38
CA VAL A 43 -6.59 -2.17 10.53
C VAL A 43 -8.08 -2.26 10.87
N ASN A 44 -8.96 -2.27 9.86
CA ASN A 44 -10.40 -2.40 10.09
C ASN A 44 -10.79 -3.74 10.73
N ILE A 45 -10.00 -4.79 10.53
CA ILE A 45 -10.22 -6.12 11.13
C ILE A 45 -9.69 -6.16 12.56
N THR A 46 -8.52 -5.58 12.81
CA THR A 46 -7.81 -5.67 14.10
C THR A 46 -8.28 -4.64 15.12
N LYS A 47 -8.70 -3.45 14.69
CA LYS A 47 -9.15 -2.36 15.57
C LYS A 47 -10.36 -2.73 16.44
N PRO A 48 -11.44 -3.37 15.93
CA PRO A 48 -12.55 -3.81 16.78
C PRO A 48 -12.18 -4.89 17.79
N ARG A 49 -11.09 -5.62 17.54
CA ARG A 49 -10.55 -6.67 18.43
C ARG A 49 -9.49 -6.13 19.39
N ASN A 50 -9.19 -4.83 19.32
CA ASN A 50 -8.18 -4.16 20.13
C ASN A 50 -6.79 -4.82 20.05
N ILE A 51 -6.42 -5.36 18.87
CA ILE A 51 -5.11 -5.97 18.64
C ILE A 51 -4.15 -4.89 18.12
N PRO A 52 -3.10 -4.51 18.86
CA PRO A 52 -2.14 -3.51 18.40
C PRO A 52 -1.63 -3.83 17.00
N THR A 53 -1.71 -2.86 16.09
CA THR A 53 -1.43 -3.06 14.67
C THR A 53 -0.45 -2.01 14.17
N VAL A 54 0.75 -2.46 13.77
CA VAL A 54 1.78 -1.61 13.17
C VAL A 54 1.70 -1.68 11.65
N ILE A 55 1.78 -0.52 11.01
CA ILE A 55 1.72 -0.37 9.56
C ILE A 55 3.00 0.27 9.06
N SER A 56 3.66 -0.39 8.10
CA SER A 56 4.80 0.18 7.40
C SER A 56 4.32 1.02 6.22
N MET A 57 4.32 2.33 6.39
CA MET A 57 3.77 3.28 5.41
C MET A 57 4.69 3.44 4.21
N ASN A 58 4.08 3.56 3.03
CA ASN A 58 4.78 3.72 1.74
C ASN A 58 4.39 5.02 1.00
N PRO A 59 4.53 6.21 1.63
CA PRO A 59 4.30 7.47 0.93
C PRO A 59 5.41 7.74 -0.10
N ILE A 60 5.17 8.71 -0.98
CA ILE A 60 6.17 9.19 -1.94
C ILE A 60 7.39 9.73 -1.17
N MET A 61 8.59 9.31 -1.57
CA MET A 61 9.85 9.76 -1.00
C MET A 61 10.71 10.43 -2.08
N ILE A 62 11.45 11.48 -1.71
CA ILE A 62 12.42 12.16 -2.59
C ILE A 62 13.81 12.09 -1.95
N ASP A 63 14.04 12.82 -0.85
CA ASP A 63 15.35 12.88 -0.21
C ASP A 63 15.58 11.70 0.75
N GLY A 64 14.56 11.29 1.50
CA GLY A 64 14.66 10.19 2.47
C GLY A 64 15.45 10.52 3.74
N THR A 65 15.72 11.80 4.01
CA THR A 65 16.56 12.26 5.14
C THR A 65 15.89 13.35 5.99
N GLY A 66 14.60 13.61 5.76
CA GLY A 66 13.80 14.56 6.53
C GLY A 66 13.83 16.00 6.02
N MET A 67 14.43 16.27 4.87
CA MET A 67 14.62 17.64 4.38
C MET A 67 13.43 18.18 3.58
N CYS A 68 12.70 17.35 2.84
CA CYS A 68 11.68 17.84 1.89
C CYS A 68 10.23 17.71 2.37
N GLY A 69 9.93 16.84 3.34
CA GLY A 69 8.56 16.58 3.81
C GLY A 69 7.62 15.91 2.80
N CYS A 70 8.15 15.37 1.68
CA CYS A 70 7.33 14.65 0.69
C CYS A 70 6.73 13.37 1.27
N CYS A 71 7.45 12.70 2.16
CA CYS A 71 6.99 11.48 2.83
C CYS A 71 6.05 11.74 4.03
N ARG A 72 5.52 12.96 4.18
CA ARG A 72 4.67 13.30 5.31
C ARG A 72 3.40 12.45 5.35
N VAL A 73 3.01 12.07 6.55
CA VAL A 73 1.80 11.34 6.90
C VAL A 73 1.21 11.95 8.17
N THR A 74 -0.11 12.13 8.20
CA THR A 74 -0.82 12.52 9.43
C THR A 74 -1.07 11.30 10.30
N VAL A 75 -0.53 11.30 11.54
CA VAL A 75 -0.66 10.23 12.53
C VAL A 75 -1.11 10.84 13.85
N GLY A 76 -2.31 10.47 14.31
CA GLY A 76 -2.87 10.97 15.57
C GLY A 76 -3.16 12.48 15.57
N GLY A 77 -3.37 13.07 14.39
CA GLY A 77 -3.54 14.51 14.21
C GLY A 77 -2.23 15.31 14.13
N GLU A 78 -1.08 14.65 14.23
CA GLU A 78 0.24 15.27 14.05
C GLU A 78 0.84 14.89 12.70
N MET A 79 1.51 15.84 12.05
CA MET A 79 2.30 15.53 10.87
C MET A 79 3.62 14.87 11.28
N LYS A 80 3.91 13.71 10.66
CA LYS A 80 5.15 12.94 10.81
C LYS A 80 5.78 12.69 9.45
N PHE A 81 7.09 12.52 9.38
CA PHE A 81 7.84 12.20 8.17
C PHE A 81 8.20 10.72 8.16
N ALA A 82 7.64 9.93 7.25
CA ALA A 82 7.88 8.48 7.23
C ALA A 82 9.36 8.09 7.10
N CYS A 83 10.21 8.92 6.48
CA CYS A 83 11.65 8.63 6.35
C CYS A 83 12.48 8.90 7.62
N VAL A 84 11.94 9.59 8.62
CA VAL A 84 12.66 9.94 9.86
C VAL A 84 11.90 9.47 11.10
N ASP A 85 10.61 9.74 11.16
CA ASP A 85 9.73 9.37 12.28
C ASP A 85 9.14 7.96 12.14
N GLY A 86 9.23 7.36 10.94
CA GLY A 86 8.64 6.06 10.60
C GLY A 86 9.67 5.06 10.08
N PRO A 87 9.34 4.23 9.06
CA PRO A 87 8.08 4.21 8.30
C PRO A 87 6.94 3.49 9.02
N ASP A 88 7.25 2.86 10.15
CA ASP A 88 6.33 2.04 10.93
C ASP A 88 5.55 2.90 11.94
N PHE A 89 4.23 2.94 11.80
CA PHE A 89 3.34 3.73 12.64
C PHE A 89 2.20 2.88 13.22
N ASP A 90 1.57 3.36 14.29
CA ASP A 90 0.32 2.78 14.79
C ASP A 90 -0.78 2.96 13.75
N GLY A 91 -1.24 1.83 13.18
CA GLY A 91 -2.27 1.78 12.15
C GLY A 91 -3.59 2.41 12.57
N PHE A 92 -3.88 2.48 13.87
CA PHE A 92 -5.13 3.01 14.39
C PHE A 92 -5.20 4.54 14.34
N LEU A 93 -4.04 5.19 14.21
CA LEU A 93 -3.86 6.64 14.25
C LEU A 93 -3.60 7.26 12.86
N ILE A 94 -3.42 6.45 11.82
CA ILE A 94 -3.12 6.92 10.46
C ILE A 94 -4.35 7.56 9.81
N ASP A 95 -4.16 8.73 9.19
CA ASP A 95 -5.13 9.29 8.24
C ASP A 95 -5.02 8.57 6.88
N TRP A 96 -5.89 7.59 6.69
CA TRP A 96 -5.90 6.75 5.49
C TRP A 96 -6.37 7.50 4.23
N ASP A 97 -7.29 8.45 4.36
CA ASP A 97 -7.84 9.16 3.20
C ASP A 97 -6.82 10.15 2.66
N GLU A 98 -6.10 10.85 3.54
CA GLU A 98 -4.93 11.65 3.18
C GLU A 98 -3.86 10.80 2.49
N ALA A 99 -3.44 9.70 3.12
CA ALA A 99 -2.37 8.84 2.59
C ALA A 99 -2.71 8.29 1.19
N ILE A 100 -3.94 7.81 1.00
CA ILE A 100 -4.41 7.27 -0.29
C ILE A 100 -4.50 8.36 -1.35
N ALA A 101 -4.97 9.57 -1.00
CA ALA A 101 -5.02 10.70 -1.93
C ALA A 101 -3.62 11.09 -2.39
N ARG A 102 -2.66 11.19 -1.44
CA ARG A 102 -1.25 11.51 -1.74
C ARG A 102 -0.59 10.46 -2.61
N GLY A 103 -0.88 9.17 -2.40
CA GLY A 103 -0.36 8.08 -3.23
C GLY A 103 -0.82 8.09 -4.70
N ARG A 104 -1.78 8.96 -5.07
CA ARG A 104 -2.26 9.11 -6.46
C ARG A 104 -1.78 10.40 -7.13
N MET A 105 -0.98 11.20 -6.43
CA MET A 105 -0.59 12.55 -6.86
C MET A 105 0.05 12.58 -8.25
N TYR A 106 0.95 11.64 -8.54
CA TYR A 106 1.73 11.61 -9.79
C TYR A 106 1.24 10.58 -10.81
N ARG A 107 0.00 10.10 -10.70
CA ARG A 107 -0.51 9.03 -11.56
C ARG A 107 -0.43 9.38 -13.06
N LYS A 108 -0.61 10.65 -13.42
CA LYS A 108 -0.56 11.09 -14.83
C LYS A 108 0.87 11.03 -15.36
N GLU A 109 1.82 11.52 -14.57
CA GLU A 109 3.24 11.55 -14.87
C GLU A 109 3.82 10.14 -14.90
N GLU A 110 3.38 9.25 -14.00
CA GLU A 110 3.70 7.82 -14.01
C GLU A 110 3.21 7.15 -15.30
N ALA A 111 1.94 7.38 -15.68
CA ALA A 111 1.37 6.85 -16.93
C ALA A 111 2.11 7.36 -18.16
N GLN A 112 2.37 8.68 -18.23
CA GLN A 112 3.16 9.27 -19.31
C GLN A 112 4.57 8.70 -19.36
N SER A 113 5.24 8.53 -18.21
CA SER A 113 6.56 7.92 -18.16
C SER A 113 6.55 6.48 -18.66
N LEU A 114 5.49 5.71 -18.38
CA LEU A 114 5.35 4.34 -18.88
C LEU A 114 5.12 4.30 -20.40
N GLU A 115 4.29 5.20 -20.92
CA GLU A 115 4.03 5.33 -22.36
C GLU A 115 5.29 5.79 -23.11
N CYS A 116 5.98 6.81 -22.61
CA CYS A 116 7.17 7.37 -23.26
C CYS A 116 8.41 6.47 -23.12
N LYS A 117 8.49 5.63 -22.09
CA LYS A 117 9.59 4.65 -21.90
C LYS A 117 9.25 3.26 -22.44
N ALA A 118 8.12 3.09 -23.13
CA ALA A 118 7.86 1.87 -23.88
C ALA A 118 9.06 1.61 -24.80
N CYS A 119 9.79 0.54 -24.50
CA CYS A 119 11.00 0.15 -25.22
C CYS A 119 10.70 0.08 -26.72
N ASN A 120 11.65 0.39 -27.59
CA ASN A 120 11.48 0.23 -29.05
C ASN A 120 10.94 -1.16 -29.44
N LEU A 121 11.20 -2.20 -28.65
CA LEU A 121 10.63 -3.54 -28.82
C LEU A 121 9.11 -3.60 -28.54
N GLN A 122 8.61 -2.87 -27.55
CA GLN A 122 7.17 -2.77 -27.24
C GLN A 122 6.43 -1.88 -28.26
N ASN A 123 7.11 -0.90 -28.84
CA ASN A 123 6.56 -0.09 -29.94
C ASN A 123 6.27 -0.93 -31.20
N VAL A 124 7.07 -1.97 -31.49
CA VAL A 124 6.80 -2.91 -32.59
C VAL A 124 5.52 -3.73 -32.35
N GLU A 125 5.32 -4.24 -31.13
CA GLU A 125 4.12 -5.02 -30.78
C GLU A 125 2.86 -4.14 -30.69
N LEU A 126 2.98 -2.90 -30.20
CA LEU A 126 1.89 -1.94 -30.16
C LEU A 126 1.48 -1.45 -31.57
N GLN A 127 2.43 -1.34 -32.51
CA GLN A 127 2.11 -1.05 -33.91
C GLN A 127 1.47 -2.25 -34.63
N ALA A 128 1.93 -3.47 -34.38
CA ALA A 128 1.31 -4.69 -34.92
C ALA A 128 -0.16 -4.87 -34.45
N LYS A 129 -0.47 -4.49 -33.21
CA LYS A 129 -1.84 -4.52 -32.66
C LYS A 129 -2.74 -3.38 -33.14
N ARG A 130 -2.18 -2.28 -33.66
CA ARG A 130 -2.92 -1.11 -34.15
C ARG A 130 -3.36 -1.22 -35.62
N GLY A 131 -3.10 -2.35 -36.28
CA GLY A 131 -3.50 -2.59 -37.67
C GLY A 131 -2.60 -1.83 -38.64
N GLY A 132 -1.53 -2.49 -39.09
CA GLY A 132 -0.83 -2.08 -40.30
C GLY A 132 -1.56 -2.63 -41.53
N ASN A 133 -1.81 -1.77 -42.51
CA ASN A 133 -1.96 -2.19 -43.91
C ASN A 133 -0.75 -3.03 -44.35
#